data_AF-A0A0D1CQN9-F1
#
_entry.id   AF-A0A0D1CQN9-F1
#
_cell.length_a   1.000
_cell.length_b   1.000
_cell.length_c   1.000
_cell.angle_alpha   90.00
_cell.angle_beta   90.00
_cell.angle_gamma   90.00
#
_symmetry.space_group_name_H-M   'P 1'
#
loop_
_entity.id
_entity.type
_entity.pdbx_description
1 polymer ?
#
loop_
_entity_poly.entity_id
_entity_poly.type
_entity_poly.pdbx_seq_one_letter_code
_entity_poly.pdbx_strand_id
1 'polypeptide(L)'
;MSGQRARQLITATYAQYANNASAIQQLQGDAALPLTDLANKLADLTGKSAQIFGADDKAKSATTEWLEKLDKSDEKQLVSAEGLKSLNEQLDSVTYVASNEPTVADLALFACIYPAVSKLEPAEQHKNPSVARYISHLSNLSSVAKAANAAQLGFASFEPTYEGMPTIERAKPEDLKKAKKASKEAVAATAGFSKKEVSEQQPVKEKKEKKEKAPKEAKAGAGGGGGKKGGAAAAAADTTGPLPSQVDLRVGKIVSIERHPDADALYLEKVDFGEADGPRTILSGLVNFVPIEKMQNRMVIGVCNLKPASMRGIKSYGMLLCATHKDGKDGGVEPVYPPEGSQPGDKVWVEGFEGREPEAVLNPKKKIFETIQPGYTTTEDKQCAWVGALPDAVDPEADKKPRLLRTEKGVLTSDFVGASLS
;
A
#
# COMPACT_ATOMS: atom_id res chain seq x y z
N MET A 1 -18.91 -30.79 5.11
CA MET A 1 -19.00 -30.74 3.62
C MET A 1 -18.14 -29.61 3.06
N SER A 2 -17.91 -28.55 3.83
CA SER A 2 -16.97 -27.45 3.59
C SER A 2 -15.59 -27.89 3.10
N GLY A 3 -14.90 -28.74 3.85
CA GLY A 3 -13.54 -29.18 3.52
C GLY A 3 -13.46 -29.90 2.17
N GLN A 4 -14.49 -30.68 1.82
CA GLN A 4 -14.56 -31.32 0.51
C GLN A 4 -14.74 -30.29 -0.61
N ARG A 5 -15.65 -29.31 -0.47
CA ARG A 5 -15.82 -28.24 -1.48
C ARG A 5 -14.56 -27.38 -1.63
N ALA A 6 -13.90 -27.06 -0.52
CA ALA A 6 -12.63 -26.32 -0.53
C ALA A 6 -11.56 -27.08 -1.33
N ARG A 7 -11.37 -28.38 -1.06
CA ARG A 7 -10.45 -29.23 -1.82
C ARG A 7 -10.81 -29.28 -3.30
N GLN A 8 -12.09 -29.43 -3.64
CA GLN A 8 -12.56 -29.45 -5.03
C GLN A 8 -12.28 -28.13 -5.76
N LEU A 9 -12.59 -26.98 -5.16
CA LEU A 9 -12.34 -25.67 -5.76
C LEU A 9 -10.84 -25.41 -5.93
N ILE A 10 -10.05 -25.64 -4.89
CA ILE A 10 -8.59 -25.45 -4.93
C ILE A 10 -7.98 -26.33 -6.03
N THR A 11 -8.29 -27.62 -6.02
CA THR A 11 -7.74 -28.57 -6.99
C THR A 11 -8.12 -28.18 -8.42
N ALA A 12 -9.37 -27.81 -8.67
CA ALA A 12 -9.81 -27.36 -9.99
C ALA A 12 -9.15 -26.05 -10.43
N THR A 13 -8.86 -25.13 -9.51
CA THR A 13 -8.18 -23.87 -9.82
C THR A 13 -6.75 -24.10 -10.30
N TYR A 14 -6.05 -25.06 -9.70
CA TYR A 14 -4.64 -25.34 -10.00
C TYR A 14 -4.43 -26.46 -11.02
N ALA A 15 -5.47 -27.22 -11.38
CA ALA A 15 -5.41 -28.29 -12.39
C ALA A 15 -4.85 -27.82 -13.74
N GLN A 16 -5.11 -26.57 -14.12
CA GLN A 16 -4.60 -25.98 -15.36
C GLN A 16 -3.07 -25.80 -15.40
N TYR A 17 -2.40 -25.83 -14.24
CA TYR A 17 -0.95 -25.67 -14.12
C TYR A 17 -0.21 -26.99 -13.88
N ALA A 18 -0.94 -28.11 -13.85
CA ALA A 18 -0.35 -29.41 -13.58
C ALA A 18 0.52 -29.90 -14.74
N ASN A 19 1.71 -30.39 -14.43
CA ASN A 19 2.46 -31.24 -15.37
C ASN A 19 1.85 -32.66 -15.46
N ASN A 20 1.03 -33.05 -14.48
CA ASN A 20 0.32 -34.32 -14.43
C ASN A 20 -1.11 -34.11 -13.91
N ALA A 21 -2.06 -33.94 -14.83
CA ALA A 21 -3.47 -33.70 -14.50
C ALA A 21 -4.10 -34.84 -13.66
N SER A 22 -3.67 -36.09 -13.87
CA SER A 22 -4.19 -37.24 -13.14
C SER A 22 -3.79 -37.23 -11.65
N ALA A 23 -2.58 -36.77 -11.34
CA ALA A 23 -2.09 -36.65 -9.96
C ALA A 23 -2.87 -35.57 -9.19
N ILE A 24 -3.16 -34.43 -9.82
CA ILE A 24 -3.97 -33.37 -9.21
C ILE A 24 -5.41 -33.85 -8.97
N GLN A 25 -6.00 -34.58 -9.92
CA GLN A 25 -7.37 -35.07 -9.77
C GLN A 25 -7.52 -36.13 -8.66
N GLN A 26 -6.47 -36.90 -8.36
CA GLN A 26 -6.46 -37.82 -7.21
C GLN A 26 -6.52 -37.09 -5.86
N LEU A 27 -5.91 -35.89 -5.76
CA LEU A 27 -5.93 -35.08 -4.53
C LEU A 27 -7.35 -34.60 -4.17
N GLN A 28 -8.22 -34.41 -5.17
CA GLN A 28 -9.62 -34.04 -4.96
C GLN A 28 -10.40 -35.10 -4.18
N GLY A 29 -10.07 -36.38 -4.40
CA GLY A 29 -10.77 -37.53 -3.82
C GLY A 29 -10.34 -37.89 -2.40
N ASP A 30 -9.22 -37.35 -1.92
CA ASP A 30 -8.69 -37.64 -0.59
C ASP A 30 -9.35 -36.75 0.47
N ALA A 31 -10.47 -37.25 1.01
CA ALA A 31 -11.24 -36.53 2.02
C ALA A 31 -10.51 -36.37 3.37
N ALA A 32 -9.48 -37.17 3.63
CA ALA A 32 -8.69 -37.12 4.87
C ALA A 32 -7.49 -36.17 4.76
N LEU A 33 -7.14 -35.71 3.56
CA LEU A 33 -6.02 -34.81 3.33
C LEU A 33 -6.28 -33.42 3.93
N PRO A 34 -5.45 -32.95 4.89
CA PRO A 34 -5.48 -31.59 5.37
C PRO A 34 -5.30 -30.58 4.22
N LEU A 35 -5.93 -29.42 4.33
CA LEU A 35 -5.82 -28.35 3.33
C LEU A 35 -4.38 -27.85 3.19
N THR A 36 -3.59 -27.84 4.26
CA THR A 36 -2.16 -27.51 4.24
C THR A 36 -1.36 -28.52 3.41
N ASP A 37 -1.60 -29.81 3.60
CA ASP A 37 -0.95 -30.87 2.84
C ASP A 37 -1.37 -30.86 1.38
N LEU A 38 -2.65 -30.56 1.09
CA LEU A 38 -3.12 -30.32 -0.26
C LEU A 38 -2.35 -29.17 -0.92
N ALA A 39 -2.21 -28.04 -0.23
CA ALA A 39 -1.51 -26.86 -0.75
C ALA A 39 -0.04 -27.16 -1.05
N ASN A 40 0.66 -27.87 -0.16
CA ASN A 40 2.05 -28.28 -0.38
C ASN A 40 2.18 -29.22 -1.59
N LYS A 41 1.35 -30.26 -1.69
CA LYS A 41 1.35 -31.19 -2.83
C LYS A 41 1.05 -30.47 -4.15
N LEU A 42 0.14 -29.51 -4.15
CA LEU A 42 -0.16 -28.69 -5.34
C LEU A 42 1.01 -27.78 -5.71
N ALA A 43 1.72 -27.20 -4.74
CA ALA A 43 2.90 -26.38 -4.99
C ALA A 43 4.00 -27.19 -5.68
N ASP A 44 4.22 -28.43 -5.24
CA ASP A 44 5.19 -29.33 -5.84
C ASP A 44 4.77 -29.76 -7.26
N LEU A 45 3.49 -30.08 -7.48
CA LEU A 45 2.99 -30.57 -8.78
C LEU A 45 2.87 -29.48 -9.86
N THR A 46 2.71 -28.21 -9.45
CA THR A 46 2.48 -27.09 -10.38
C THR A 46 3.67 -26.14 -10.51
N GLY A 47 4.61 -26.18 -9.55
CA GLY A 47 5.65 -25.16 -9.42
C GLY A 47 5.11 -23.76 -9.08
N LYS A 48 3.84 -23.63 -8.67
CA LYS A 48 3.15 -22.35 -8.40
C LYS A 48 3.09 -22.01 -6.91
N SER A 49 4.17 -22.29 -6.16
CA SER A 49 4.24 -22.05 -4.72
C SER A 49 3.85 -20.61 -4.33
N ALA A 50 4.35 -19.62 -5.07
CA ALA A 50 4.02 -18.21 -4.82
C ALA A 50 2.55 -17.84 -5.06
N GLN A 51 1.84 -18.50 -5.98
CA GLN A 51 0.40 -18.28 -6.18
C GLN A 51 -0.43 -19.01 -5.11
N ILE A 52 0.03 -20.19 -4.69
CA ILE A 52 -0.65 -20.99 -3.68
C ILE A 52 -0.56 -20.32 -2.31
N PHE A 53 0.65 -19.96 -1.89
CA PHE A 53 0.93 -19.47 -0.53
C PHE A 53 1.08 -17.95 -0.43
N GLY A 54 1.23 -17.24 -1.54
CA GLY A 54 1.66 -15.85 -1.57
C GLY A 54 3.17 -15.72 -1.80
N ALA A 55 3.59 -14.52 -2.20
CA ALA A 55 4.94 -14.27 -2.73
C ALA A 55 6.06 -14.23 -1.68
N ASP A 56 5.71 -14.00 -0.40
CA ASP A 56 6.68 -13.85 0.70
C ASP A 56 6.36 -14.79 1.88
N ASP A 57 7.32 -14.92 2.80
CA ASP A 57 7.22 -15.82 3.96
C ASP A 57 6.06 -15.45 4.90
N LYS A 58 5.70 -14.16 4.97
CA LYS A 58 4.61 -13.69 5.80
C LYS A 58 3.27 -14.14 5.22
N ALA A 59 3.08 -13.99 3.91
CA ALA A 59 1.91 -14.48 3.20
C ALA A 59 1.81 -16.01 3.29
N LYS A 60 2.95 -16.72 3.19
CA LYS A 60 2.99 -18.18 3.35
C LYS A 60 2.57 -18.62 4.75
N SER A 61 3.05 -17.96 5.80
CA SER A 61 2.61 -18.22 7.19
C SER A 61 1.11 -17.97 7.34
N ALA A 62 0.63 -16.80 6.90
CA ALA A 62 -0.77 -16.43 7.02
C ALA A 62 -1.70 -17.39 6.24
N THR A 63 -1.32 -17.79 5.03
CA THR A 63 -2.05 -18.79 4.24
C THR A 63 -2.14 -20.10 5.01
N THR A 64 -1.01 -20.58 5.54
CA THR A 64 -0.94 -21.85 6.27
C THR A 64 -1.82 -21.82 7.53
N GLU A 65 -1.74 -20.74 8.31
CA GLU A 65 -2.59 -20.53 9.50
C GLU A 65 -4.08 -20.53 9.17
N TRP A 66 -4.49 -19.92 8.06
CA TRP A 66 -5.88 -19.94 7.60
C TRP A 66 -6.34 -21.32 7.18
N LEU A 67 -5.52 -22.08 6.44
CA LEU A 67 -5.86 -23.45 6.05
C LEU A 67 -6.02 -24.35 7.28
N GLU A 68 -5.10 -24.29 8.25
CA GLU A 68 -5.21 -25.05 9.50
C GLU A 68 -6.44 -24.66 10.31
N LYS A 69 -6.74 -23.36 10.38
CA LYS A 69 -7.94 -22.88 11.05
C LYS A 69 -9.19 -23.44 10.39
N LEU A 70 -9.26 -23.46 9.06
CA LEU A 70 -10.40 -24.00 8.31
C LEU A 70 -10.55 -25.51 8.46
N ASP A 71 -9.46 -26.27 8.50
CA ASP A 71 -9.49 -27.72 8.77
C ASP A 71 -10.05 -28.04 10.15
N LYS A 72 -9.75 -27.19 11.15
CA LYS A 72 -10.22 -27.34 12.54
C LYS A 72 -11.60 -26.72 12.79
N SER A 73 -12.13 -25.94 11.84
CA SER A 73 -13.38 -25.20 12.02
C SER A 73 -14.59 -26.07 11.75
N ASP A 74 -15.61 -25.97 12.62
CA ASP A 74 -16.94 -26.48 12.30
C ASP A 74 -17.65 -25.52 11.34
N GLU A 75 -18.15 -26.06 10.22
CA GLU A 75 -18.81 -25.28 9.17
C GLU A 75 -20.03 -24.52 9.70
N LYS A 76 -20.85 -25.15 10.56
CA LYS A 76 -22.07 -24.53 11.08
C LYS A 76 -21.73 -23.39 12.04
N GLN A 77 -20.68 -23.55 12.84
CA GLN A 77 -20.17 -22.47 13.69
C GLN A 77 -19.56 -21.33 12.86
N LEU A 78 -18.81 -21.64 11.80
CA LEU A 78 -18.20 -20.64 10.93
C LEU A 78 -19.25 -19.77 10.23
N VAL A 79 -20.38 -20.36 9.83
CA VAL A 79 -21.50 -19.65 9.18
C VAL A 79 -22.62 -19.24 10.14
N SER A 80 -22.42 -19.35 11.47
CA SER A 80 -23.37 -18.82 12.45
C SER A 80 -23.35 -17.30 12.47
N ALA A 81 -24.33 -16.66 13.12
CA ALA A 81 -24.36 -15.20 13.24
C ALA A 81 -23.07 -14.65 13.91
N GLU A 82 -22.60 -15.30 14.98
CA GLU A 82 -21.35 -14.95 15.66
C GLU A 82 -20.12 -15.26 14.80
N GLY A 83 -20.12 -16.38 14.07
CA GLY A 83 -19.04 -16.77 13.18
C GLY A 83 -18.86 -15.77 12.04
N LEU A 84 -19.96 -15.40 11.37
CA LEU A 84 -19.96 -14.40 10.30
C LEU A 84 -19.58 -13.01 10.82
N LYS A 85 -20.01 -12.63 12.03
CA LYS A 85 -19.60 -11.37 12.64
C LYS A 85 -18.09 -11.34 12.91
N SER A 86 -17.54 -12.38 13.52
CA SER A 86 -16.09 -12.47 13.78
C SER A 86 -15.28 -12.49 12.47
N LEU A 87 -15.79 -13.17 11.45
CA LEU A 87 -15.17 -13.19 10.14
C LEU A 87 -15.24 -11.82 9.47
N ASN A 88 -16.34 -11.09 9.62
CA ASN A 88 -16.52 -9.74 9.10
C ASN A 88 -15.46 -8.79 9.65
N GLU A 89 -15.18 -8.84 10.96
CA GLU A 89 -14.14 -8.05 11.61
C GLU A 89 -12.74 -8.38 11.07
N GLN A 90 -12.46 -9.66 10.82
CA GLN A 90 -11.18 -10.10 10.25
C GLN A 90 -11.02 -9.65 8.79
N LEU A 91 -12.12 -9.59 8.03
CA LEU A 91 -12.14 -9.21 6.62
C LEU A 91 -12.27 -7.68 6.38
N ASP A 92 -12.46 -6.89 7.43
CA ASP A 92 -12.73 -5.45 7.34
C ASP A 92 -11.58 -4.66 6.72
N SER A 93 -10.34 -5.04 7.03
CA SER A 93 -9.13 -4.31 6.61
C SER A 93 -8.35 -5.00 5.48
N VAL A 94 -8.87 -6.10 4.94
CA VAL A 94 -8.14 -6.95 3.98
C VAL A 94 -9.00 -7.30 2.76
N THR A 95 -8.39 -7.30 1.57
CA THR A 95 -9.07 -7.78 0.35
C THR A 95 -9.03 -9.30 0.26
N TYR A 96 -7.87 -9.89 0.58
CA TYR A 96 -7.60 -11.33 0.66
C TYR A 96 -7.01 -11.66 2.03
N VAL A 97 -7.17 -12.90 2.49
CA VAL A 97 -6.90 -13.26 3.89
C VAL A 97 -5.42 -13.39 4.24
N ALA A 98 -4.55 -13.58 3.24
CA ALA A 98 -3.13 -13.85 3.47
C ALA A 98 -2.17 -12.94 2.67
N SER A 99 -2.60 -12.39 1.53
CA SER A 99 -1.70 -11.62 0.65
C SER A 99 -2.43 -10.50 -0.10
N ASN A 100 -1.76 -9.82 -1.04
CA ASN A 100 -2.40 -8.85 -1.94
C ASN A 100 -3.04 -9.50 -3.18
N GLU A 101 -2.85 -10.82 -3.36
CA GLU A 101 -3.43 -11.65 -4.41
C GLU A 101 -4.18 -12.85 -3.78
N PRO A 102 -5.16 -13.46 -4.48
CA PRO A 102 -5.89 -14.60 -3.94
C PRO A 102 -4.98 -15.82 -3.80
N THR A 103 -4.96 -16.37 -2.59
CA THR A 103 -4.21 -17.60 -2.24
C THR A 103 -5.16 -18.79 -2.10
N VAL A 104 -4.64 -19.99 -1.84
CA VAL A 104 -5.52 -21.14 -1.53
C VAL A 104 -6.34 -20.95 -0.26
N ALA A 105 -5.89 -20.10 0.68
CA ALA A 105 -6.67 -19.76 1.86
C ALA A 105 -7.97 -19.03 1.50
N ASP A 106 -7.92 -18.14 0.49
CA ASP A 106 -9.10 -17.44 0.00
C ASP A 106 -10.09 -18.39 -0.68
N LEU A 107 -9.58 -19.28 -1.53
CA LEU A 107 -10.40 -20.31 -2.20
C LEU A 107 -11.06 -21.23 -1.18
N ALA A 108 -10.31 -21.66 -0.15
CA ALA A 108 -10.83 -22.51 0.91
C ALA A 108 -11.94 -21.79 1.69
N LEU A 109 -11.67 -20.58 2.19
CA LEU A 109 -12.63 -19.81 2.96
C LEU A 109 -13.90 -19.53 2.16
N PHE A 110 -13.76 -19.13 0.89
CA PHE A 110 -14.86 -18.91 -0.02
C PHE A 110 -15.74 -20.16 -0.18
N ALA A 111 -15.14 -21.31 -0.48
CA ALA A 111 -15.86 -22.56 -0.66
C ALA A 111 -16.58 -23.04 0.63
N CYS A 112 -16.06 -22.65 1.79
CA CYS A 112 -16.68 -22.91 3.08
C CYS A 112 -17.93 -22.05 3.31
N ILE A 113 -17.84 -20.73 3.09
CA ILE A 113 -18.90 -19.80 3.51
C ILE A 113 -19.90 -19.43 2.40
N TYR A 114 -19.53 -19.57 1.12
CA TYR A 114 -20.37 -19.18 -0.03
C TYR A 114 -21.81 -19.72 0.02
N PRO A 115 -22.07 -21.01 0.28
CA PRO A 115 -23.44 -21.53 0.24
C PRO A 115 -24.38 -20.96 1.31
N ALA A 116 -23.82 -20.49 2.43
CA ALA A 116 -24.57 -19.82 3.47
C ALA A 116 -24.74 -18.34 3.12
N VAL A 117 -23.65 -17.66 2.76
CA VAL A 117 -23.64 -16.22 2.49
C VAL A 117 -24.46 -15.85 1.26
N SER A 118 -24.41 -16.65 0.19
CA SER A 118 -25.20 -16.44 -1.04
C SER A 118 -26.72 -16.51 -0.84
N LYS A 119 -27.17 -17.01 0.31
CA LYS A 119 -28.59 -17.15 0.68
C LYS A 119 -28.97 -16.25 1.85
N LEU A 120 -28.09 -15.37 2.30
CA LEU A 120 -28.42 -14.44 3.39
C LEU A 120 -29.43 -13.42 2.90
N GLU A 121 -30.42 -13.15 3.74
CA GLU A 121 -31.34 -12.03 3.54
C GLU A 121 -30.58 -10.69 3.55
N PRO A 122 -31.07 -9.65 2.85
CA PRO A 122 -30.39 -8.36 2.73
C PRO A 122 -29.96 -7.76 4.07
N ALA A 123 -30.83 -7.85 5.09
CA ALA A 123 -30.54 -7.35 6.44
C ALA A 123 -29.33 -8.02 7.11
N GLU A 124 -29.13 -9.32 6.88
CA GLU A 124 -27.96 -10.06 7.41
C GLU A 124 -26.69 -9.78 6.61
N GLN A 125 -26.83 -9.51 5.31
CA GLN A 125 -25.71 -9.04 4.48
C GLN A 125 -25.23 -7.65 4.96
N HIS A 126 -26.16 -6.74 5.28
CA HIS A 126 -25.83 -5.39 5.77
C HIS A 126 -25.16 -5.40 7.15
N LYS A 127 -25.44 -6.40 7.99
CA LYS A 127 -24.72 -6.61 9.26
C LYS A 127 -23.29 -7.08 9.05
N ASN A 128 -22.99 -7.73 7.92
CA ASN A 128 -21.69 -8.33 7.60
C ASN A 128 -21.16 -7.85 6.23
N PRO A 129 -20.94 -6.54 6.04
CA PRO A 129 -20.62 -5.96 4.73
C PRO A 129 -19.28 -6.48 4.17
N SER A 130 -18.29 -6.74 5.01
CA SER A 130 -16.98 -7.25 4.61
C SER A 130 -17.06 -8.70 4.14
N VAL A 131 -17.90 -9.52 4.76
CA VAL A 131 -18.18 -10.89 4.30
C VAL A 131 -18.92 -10.89 2.95
N ALA A 132 -19.97 -10.06 2.82
CA ALA A 132 -20.72 -9.94 1.58
C ALA A 132 -19.83 -9.45 0.42
N ARG A 133 -19.01 -8.43 0.67
CA ARG A 133 -17.97 -7.93 -0.27
C ARG A 133 -17.00 -9.04 -0.66
N TYR A 134 -16.50 -9.79 0.32
CA TYR A 134 -15.51 -10.83 0.09
C TYR A 134 -16.04 -11.96 -0.80
N ILE A 135 -17.27 -12.41 -0.54
CA ILE A 135 -17.94 -13.41 -1.39
C ILE A 135 -18.23 -12.87 -2.78
N SER A 136 -18.72 -11.64 -2.90
CA SER A 136 -18.94 -11.01 -4.20
C SER A 136 -17.66 -10.95 -5.03
N HIS A 137 -16.58 -10.43 -4.44
CA HIS A 137 -15.28 -10.31 -5.08
C HIS A 137 -14.75 -11.65 -5.59
N LEU A 138 -14.70 -12.67 -4.74
CA LEU A 138 -14.19 -13.99 -5.12
C LEU A 138 -15.10 -14.72 -6.12
N SER A 139 -16.43 -14.57 -6.02
CA SER A 139 -17.37 -15.18 -6.97
C SER A 139 -17.26 -14.59 -8.39
N ASN A 140 -16.79 -13.34 -8.50
CA ASN A 140 -16.61 -12.63 -9.77
C ASN A 140 -15.20 -12.81 -10.38
N LEU A 141 -14.27 -13.49 -9.69
CA LEU A 141 -12.97 -13.83 -10.27
C LEU A 141 -13.13 -14.90 -11.36
N SER A 142 -12.63 -14.62 -12.57
CA SER A 142 -12.70 -15.56 -13.70
C SER A 142 -12.07 -16.93 -13.38
N SER A 143 -10.98 -16.96 -12.63
CA SER A 143 -10.32 -18.19 -12.19
C SER A 143 -11.24 -19.04 -11.29
N VAL A 144 -11.91 -18.40 -10.33
CA VAL A 144 -12.85 -19.06 -9.40
C VAL A 144 -14.08 -19.55 -10.15
N ALA A 145 -14.68 -18.71 -11.02
CA ALA A 145 -15.84 -19.09 -11.81
C ALA A 145 -15.56 -20.28 -12.74
N LYS A 146 -14.41 -20.29 -13.42
CA LYS A 146 -13.98 -21.43 -14.26
C LYS A 146 -13.78 -22.70 -13.44
N ALA A 147 -13.07 -22.59 -12.30
CA ALA A 147 -12.81 -23.73 -11.43
C ALA A 147 -14.10 -24.30 -10.80
N ALA A 148 -15.01 -23.44 -10.34
CA ALA A 148 -16.27 -23.85 -9.76
C ALA A 148 -17.19 -24.56 -10.77
N ASN A 149 -17.23 -24.08 -12.01
CA ASN A 149 -17.95 -24.74 -13.11
C ASN A 149 -17.33 -26.09 -13.45
N ALA A 150 -16.00 -26.16 -13.59
CA ALA A 150 -15.30 -27.41 -13.87
C ALA A 150 -15.51 -28.46 -12.77
N ALA A 151 -15.55 -28.03 -11.51
CA ALA A 151 -15.82 -28.89 -10.36
C ALA A 151 -17.31 -29.08 -10.03
N GLN A 152 -18.23 -28.51 -10.82
CA GLN A 152 -19.69 -28.58 -10.64
C GLN A 152 -20.15 -28.18 -9.23
N LEU A 153 -19.54 -27.14 -8.65
CA LEU A 153 -19.78 -26.71 -7.27
C LEU A 153 -21.05 -25.87 -7.09
N GLY A 154 -21.68 -25.43 -8.20
CA GLY A 154 -22.89 -24.62 -8.17
C GLY A 154 -22.66 -23.20 -7.63
N PHE A 155 -21.42 -22.71 -7.65
CA PHE A 155 -21.13 -21.32 -7.30
C PHE A 155 -21.42 -20.41 -8.50
N ALA A 156 -22.27 -19.41 -8.28
CA ALA A 156 -22.59 -18.36 -9.23
C ALA A 156 -22.00 -17.02 -8.78
N SER A 157 -21.91 -16.07 -9.72
CA SER A 157 -21.62 -14.67 -9.37
C SER A 157 -22.64 -14.17 -8.34
N PHE A 158 -22.14 -13.53 -7.30
CA PHE A 158 -22.92 -13.00 -6.19
C PHE A 158 -22.74 -11.49 -6.12
N GLU A 159 -23.87 -10.78 -6.12
CA GLU A 159 -23.91 -9.34 -5.91
C GLU A 159 -24.64 -9.04 -4.59
N PRO A 160 -24.04 -8.26 -3.67
CA PRO A 160 -24.70 -7.89 -2.42
C PRO A 160 -25.98 -7.08 -2.69
N THR A 161 -26.99 -7.26 -1.85
CA THR A 161 -28.21 -6.46 -1.97
C THR A 161 -27.96 -5.06 -1.42
N TYR A 162 -28.06 -4.04 -2.28
CA TYR A 162 -27.90 -2.63 -1.90
C TYR A 162 -29.20 -1.96 -1.42
N GLU A 163 -30.35 -2.53 -1.77
CA GLU A 163 -31.65 -2.03 -1.34
C GLU A 163 -31.81 -2.18 0.19
N GLY A 164 -32.27 -1.12 0.85
CA GLY A 164 -32.43 -1.10 2.31
C GLY A 164 -31.14 -0.95 3.09
N MET A 165 -30.00 -0.67 2.44
CA MET A 165 -28.73 -0.42 3.13
C MET A 165 -28.90 0.73 4.15
N PRO A 166 -28.40 0.56 5.39
CA PRO A 166 -28.49 1.60 6.40
C PRO A 166 -27.90 2.91 5.89
N THR A 167 -28.65 4.01 6.05
CA THR A 167 -28.13 5.33 5.72
C THR A 167 -26.85 5.55 6.49
N ILE A 168 -25.74 5.76 5.79
CA ILE A 168 -24.46 6.08 6.42
C ILE A 168 -24.61 7.47 7.02
N GLU A 169 -24.96 7.53 8.30
CA GLU A 169 -24.96 8.78 9.08
C GLU A 169 -23.51 9.24 9.21
N ARG A 170 -23.10 10.12 8.30
CA ARG A 170 -21.84 10.83 8.43
C ARG A 170 -21.95 11.72 9.66
N ALA A 171 -21.18 11.40 10.70
CA ALA A 171 -21.09 12.22 11.89
C ALA A 171 -20.87 13.68 11.47
N LYS A 172 -21.72 14.59 11.96
CA LYS A 172 -21.59 16.02 11.65
C LYS A 172 -20.19 16.47 12.12
N PRO A 173 -19.56 17.45 11.45
CA PRO A 173 -18.23 17.94 11.84
C PRO A 173 -18.13 18.35 13.33
N GLU A 174 -19.26 18.75 13.92
CA GLU A 174 -19.42 19.13 15.33
C GLU A 174 -19.36 17.92 16.27
N ASP A 175 -19.96 16.80 15.88
CA ASP A 175 -19.95 15.54 16.64
C ASP A 175 -18.59 14.85 16.59
N LEU A 176 -17.87 14.97 15.47
CA LEU A 176 -16.47 14.53 15.34
C LEU A 176 -15.51 15.33 16.23
N LYS A 177 -15.78 16.63 16.45
CA LYS A 177 -15.03 17.48 17.39
C LYS A 177 -15.34 17.11 18.84
N LYS A 178 -16.61 16.82 19.17
CA LYS A 178 -17.03 16.32 20.50
C LYS A 178 -16.48 14.93 20.81
N ALA A 179 -16.49 14.00 19.85
CA ALA A 179 -15.95 12.65 20.02
C ALA A 179 -14.42 12.65 20.19
N LYS A 180 -13.70 13.50 19.44
CA LYS A 180 -12.25 13.71 19.63
C LYS A 180 -11.91 14.40 20.97
N LYS A 181 -12.82 15.20 21.50
CA LYS A 181 -12.67 15.85 22.82
C LYS A 181 -12.95 14.85 23.94
N ALA A 182 -14.00 14.04 23.81
CA ALA A 182 -14.35 12.96 24.74
C ALA A 182 -13.30 11.83 24.78
N SER A 183 -12.71 11.45 23.64
CA SER A 183 -11.63 10.47 23.59
C SER A 183 -10.32 11.00 24.16
N LYS A 184 -10.06 12.32 24.06
CA LYS A 184 -8.93 12.97 24.74
C LYS A 184 -9.15 13.09 26.26
N GLU A 185 -10.38 13.33 26.69
CA GLU A 185 -10.74 13.40 28.11
C GLU A 185 -10.76 12.01 28.78
N ALA A 186 -11.15 10.94 28.08
CA ALA A 186 -11.07 9.56 28.59
C ALA A 186 -9.62 9.03 28.74
N VAL A 187 -8.71 9.44 27.85
CA VAL A 187 -7.28 9.10 27.95
C VAL A 187 -6.56 9.99 28.99
N ALA A 188 -7.06 11.20 29.25
CA ALA A 188 -6.55 12.06 30.32
C ALA A 188 -7.05 11.64 31.72
N ALA A 189 -8.23 11.02 31.83
CA ALA A 189 -8.80 10.57 33.11
C ALA A 189 -8.19 9.26 33.65
N THR A 190 -7.40 8.51 32.86
CA THR A 190 -6.79 7.23 33.27
C THR A 190 -5.28 7.31 33.54
N ALA A 191 -4.66 8.49 33.38
CA ALA A 191 -3.21 8.68 33.52
C ALA A 191 -2.77 9.30 34.87
N GLY A 192 -3.46 8.96 35.97
CA GLY A 192 -3.15 9.55 37.27
C GLY A 192 -3.61 8.73 38.47
N PHE A 193 -3.08 7.50 38.65
CA PHE A 193 -2.91 6.97 40.00
C PHE A 193 -1.62 6.17 40.12
N SER A 194 -0.88 6.48 41.18
CA SER A 194 0.50 6.11 41.41
C SER A 194 0.73 4.63 41.71
N LYS A 195 1.92 4.22 41.25
CA LYS A 195 2.75 3.05 41.54
C LYS A 195 2.90 2.72 43.05
N LYS A 196 2.77 1.42 43.39
CA LYS A 196 3.25 0.60 44.54
C LYS A 196 2.09 -0.23 45.14
N GLU A 197 2.11 -1.56 45.30
CA GLU A 197 3.19 -2.50 45.62
C GLU A 197 2.85 -3.98 45.24
N VAL A 198 3.90 -4.72 44.85
CA VAL A 198 4.24 -6.15 45.09
C VAL A 198 3.34 -7.32 44.59
N SER A 199 3.87 -8.09 43.62
CA SER A 199 4.29 -9.52 43.68
C SER A 199 4.38 -10.08 42.23
N GLU A 200 5.56 -10.41 41.66
CA GLU A 200 6.38 -11.63 41.86
C GLU A 200 5.53 -12.92 41.79
N GLN A 201 5.68 -13.88 40.85
CA GLN A 201 6.89 -14.51 40.32
C GLN A 201 6.69 -15.19 38.94
N GLN A 202 7.84 -15.49 38.33
CA GLN A 202 8.17 -16.08 37.02
C GLN A 202 7.78 -17.56 36.84
N PRO A 203 8.11 -18.20 35.68
CA PRO A 203 9.37 -18.95 35.60
C PRO A 203 10.22 -18.65 34.35
N VAL A 204 11.52 -18.38 34.52
CA VAL A 204 12.71 -19.27 34.39
C VAL A 204 13.29 -19.30 32.96
N LYS A 205 14.38 -18.54 32.80
CA LYS A 205 15.43 -18.77 31.78
C LYS A 205 16.49 -19.68 32.38
N GLU A 206 16.80 -20.77 31.71
CA GLU A 206 18.00 -21.58 31.99
C GLU A 206 19.27 -20.89 31.44
N LYS A 207 20.34 -21.03 32.21
CA LYS A 207 21.69 -20.49 32.01
C LYS A 207 22.65 -21.64 31.73
N LYS A 208 23.66 -21.36 30.90
CA LYS A 208 25.08 -21.82 30.87
C LYS A 208 25.48 -22.20 29.43
N GLU A 209 26.65 -21.90 28.91
CA GLU A 209 27.96 -21.80 29.57
C GLU A 209 28.96 -21.05 28.65
N LYS A 210 29.88 -20.27 29.21
CA LYS A 210 31.17 -19.95 28.59
C LYS A 210 32.26 -20.07 29.66
N LYS A 211 33.04 -21.15 29.57
CA LYS A 211 34.35 -21.41 30.20
C LYS A 211 35.41 -21.06 29.14
N GLU A 212 36.64 -20.62 29.38
CA GLU A 212 37.48 -20.42 30.56
C GLU A 212 38.65 -19.47 30.16
N LYS A 213 39.36 -18.94 31.17
CA LYS A 213 40.46 -17.94 31.14
C LYS A 213 41.78 -18.45 30.56
N ALA A 214 42.65 -17.53 30.13
CA ALA A 214 44.01 -17.32 30.69
C ALA A 214 44.74 -16.08 30.09
N PRO A 215 45.75 -15.48 30.79
CA PRO A 215 46.03 -14.03 30.80
C PRO A 215 47.48 -13.61 30.46
N LYS A 216 47.73 -12.29 30.26
CA LYS A 216 48.86 -11.44 30.75
C LYS A 216 49.04 -10.19 29.85
N GLU A 217 48.98 -8.97 30.41
CA GLU A 217 50.12 -8.12 30.88
C GLU A 217 51.15 -7.83 29.78
N ALA A 218 51.64 -6.62 29.47
CA ALA A 218 51.73 -5.30 30.09
C ALA A 218 51.92 -4.27 28.95
N LYS A 219 51.81 -2.94 29.07
CA LYS A 219 52.52 -2.02 29.96
C LYS A 219 51.88 -0.63 29.91
N ALA A 220 51.97 0.05 31.05
CA ALA A 220 51.65 1.45 31.29
C ALA A 220 52.57 2.45 30.54
N GLY A 221 52.12 3.70 30.42
CA GLY A 221 53.00 4.81 30.05
C GLY A 221 52.31 6.14 29.74
N ALA A 222 51.86 6.82 30.79
CA ALA A 222 51.79 8.28 31.01
C ALA A 222 51.82 9.30 29.85
N GLY A 223 50.96 10.32 29.97
CA GLY A 223 51.43 11.71 29.89
C GLY A 223 50.81 12.61 28.82
N GLY A 224 49.77 13.35 29.22
CA GLY A 224 49.61 14.81 29.05
C GLY A 224 49.69 15.46 27.66
N GLY A 225 48.64 16.20 27.30
CA GLY A 225 48.79 17.38 26.43
C GLY A 225 47.66 17.65 25.45
N GLY A 226 46.74 18.54 25.86
CA GLY A 226 45.91 19.47 25.07
C GLY A 226 45.68 19.25 23.57
N GLY A 227 44.40 19.13 23.20
CA GLY A 227 43.97 19.20 21.80
C GLY A 227 42.46 19.35 21.64
N LYS A 228 41.93 20.50 22.04
CA LYS A 228 40.55 20.93 21.77
C LYS A 228 40.35 21.07 20.25
N LYS A 229 39.64 20.13 19.61
CA LYS A 229 38.90 20.38 18.37
C LYS A 229 37.64 19.51 18.37
N GLY A 230 36.56 20.13 18.83
CA GLY A 230 35.20 19.64 18.66
C GLY A 230 34.67 19.92 17.26
N GLY A 231 33.49 19.36 17.00
CA GLY A 231 32.73 19.46 15.75
C GLY A 231 32.20 18.08 15.38
N ALA A 232 31.48 17.39 16.27
CA ALA A 232 30.02 17.50 16.38
C ALA A 232 29.34 17.24 15.03
N ALA A 233 28.91 15.99 14.84
CA ALA A 233 27.89 15.62 13.90
C ALA A 233 26.66 16.49 14.19
N ALA A 234 26.42 17.47 13.32
CA ALA A 234 25.22 18.27 13.36
C ALA A 234 24.07 17.40 12.83
N ALA A 235 23.40 16.73 13.76
CA ALA A 235 21.96 16.58 13.64
C ALA A 235 21.39 18.01 13.61
N ALA A 236 21.14 18.52 12.40
CA ALA A 236 20.41 19.76 12.24
C ALA A 236 18.97 19.51 12.67
N ALA A 237 18.67 19.92 13.90
CA ALA A 237 17.37 20.48 14.20
C ALA A 237 17.14 21.62 13.22
N ASP A 238 16.06 21.59 12.45
CA ASP A 238 15.72 22.70 11.56
C ASP A 238 14.31 23.19 11.89
N THR A 239 14.27 24.38 12.48
CA THR A 239 13.11 25.23 12.73
C THR A 239 12.85 26.14 11.53
N THR A 240 13.03 25.63 10.31
CA THR A 240 12.62 26.25 9.06
C THR A 240 11.35 25.57 8.56
N GLY A 241 10.45 26.32 7.92
CA GLY A 241 9.13 25.82 7.47
C GLY A 241 9.24 24.72 6.40
N PRO A 242 8.11 24.30 5.80
CA PRO A 242 8.12 23.32 4.71
C PRO A 242 9.09 23.67 3.58
N LEU A 243 9.96 22.73 3.20
CA LEU A 243 10.98 22.90 2.16
C LEU A 243 10.74 21.96 0.98
N PRO A 244 11.06 22.39 -0.27
CA PRO A 244 10.97 21.53 -1.45
C PRO A 244 11.77 20.24 -1.35
N SER A 245 12.95 20.27 -0.70
CA SER A 245 13.79 19.09 -0.53
C SER A 245 13.15 17.97 0.28
N GLN A 246 12.09 18.25 1.04
CA GLN A 246 11.38 17.20 1.78
C GLN A 246 10.51 16.33 0.87
N VAL A 247 10.20 16.79 -0.34
CA VAL A 247 9.36 16.10 -1.32
C VAL A 247 10.23 15.24 -2.23
N ASP A 248 9.91 13.95 -2.34
CA ASP A 248 10.63 13.00 -3.19
C ASP A 248 10.07 13.08 -4.61
N LEU A 249 10.78 13.79 -5.49
CA LEU A 249 10.46 13.90 -6.91
C LEU A 249 11.36 12.96 -7.71
N ARG A 250 10.77 12.09 -8.53
CA ARG A 250 11.52 11.15 -9.37
C ARG A 250 11.00 11.11 -10.78
N VAL A 251 11.91 10.83 -11.72
CA VAL A 251 11.53 10.44 -13.08
C VAL A 251 10.88 9.06 -13.05
N GLY A 252 9.76 8.92 -13.75
CA GLY A 252 9.11 7.64 -13.98
C GLY A 252 8.75 7.40 -15.44
N LYS A 253 8.42 6.15 -15.76
CA LYS A 253 7.94 5.74 -17.09
C LYS A 253 6.60 5.04 -16.96
N ILE A 254 5.60 5.50 -17.70
CA ILE A 254 4.30 4.84 -17.76
C ILE A 254 4.44 3.54 -18.55
N VAL A 255 4.40 2.40 -17.87
CA VAL A 255 4.53 1.07 -18.50
C VAL A 255 3.19 0.52 -18.99
N SER A 256 2.10 0.88 -18.32
CA SER A 256 0.73 0.60 -18.78
C SER A 256 -0.21 1.71 -18.34
N ILE A 257 -1.23 1.98 -19.15
CA ILE A 257 -2.29 2.92 -18.83
C ILE A 257 -3.65 2.39 -19.29
N GLU A 258 -4.65 2.54 -18.44
CA GLU A 258 -6.04 2.17 -18.70
C GLU A 258 -6.97 3.28 -18.19
N ARG A 259 -8.20 3.35 -18.72
CA ARG A 259 -9.22 4.22 -18.12
C ARG A 259 -9.69 3.61 -16.80
N HIS A 260 -9.90 4.43 -15.78
CA HIS A 260 -10.42 3.94 -14.51
C HIS A 260 -11.84 3.37 -14.71
N PRO A 261 -12.15 2.16 -14.20
CA PRO A 261 -13.43 1.49 -14.45
C PRO A 261 -14.64 2.29 -13.92
N ASP A 262 -14.49 2.89 -12.74
CA ASP A 262 -15.58 3.63 -12.06
C ASP A 262 -15.41 5.16 -12.07
N ALA A 263 -14.53 5.70 -12.93
CA ALA A 263 -14.25 7.15 -12.94
C ALA A 263 -13.83 7.68 -14.32
N ASP A 264 -14.77 8.34 -15.00
CA ASP A 264 -14.58 8.82 -16.38
C ASP A 264 -13.43 9.82 -16.56
N ALA A 265 -13.09 10.55 -15.50
CA ALA A 265 -12.03 11.57 -15.53
C ALA A 265 -10.64 11.04 -15.13
N LEU A 266 -10.53 9.79 -14.69
CA LEU A 266 -9.30 9.22 -14.16
C LEU A 266 -8.69 8.16 -15.08
N TYR A 267 -7.37 8.21 -15.22
CA TYR A 267 -6.58 7.10 -15.72
C TYR A 267 -6.05 6.28 -14.55
N LEU A 268 -5.80 4.99 -14.84
CA LEU A 268 -5.11 4.04 -14.01
C LEU A 268 -3.76 3.74 -14.67
N GLU A 269 -2.67 4.28 -14.12
CA GLU A 269 -1.33 4.07 -14.66
C GLU A 269 -0.51 3.11 -13.80
N LYS A 270 0.30 2.28 -14.46
CA LYS A 270 1.47 1.65 -13.84
C LYS A 270 2.70 2.46 -14.24
N VAL A 271 3.38 3.02 -13.25
CA VAL A 271 4.52 3.91 -13.47
C VAL A 271 5.76 3.33 -12.79
N ASP A 272 6.77 3.02 -13.58
CA ASP A 272 8.08 2.58 -13.11
C ASP A 272 8.89 3.79 -12.66
N PHE A 273 9.25 3.85 -11.39
CA PHE A 273 10.13 4.87 -10.80
C PHE A 273 11.52 4.31 -10.44
N GLY A 274 11.95 3.23 -11.09
CA GLY A 274 13.25 2.60 -10.85
C GLY A 274 13.35 1.87 -9.51
N GLU A 275 12.22 1.44 -8.97
CA GLU A 275 12.13 0.79 -7.65
C GLU A 275 12.22 -0.73 -7.76
N ALA A 276 12.85 -1.36 -6.77
CA ALA A 276 13.02 -2.82 -6.74
C ALA A 276 11.67 -3.57 -6.67
N ASP A 277 10.66 -2.96 -6.04
CA ASP A 277 9.32 -3.52 -5.89
C ASP A 277 8.47 -3.43 -7.17
N GLY A 278 9.00 -2.79 -8.22
CA GLY A 278 8.37 -2.63 -9.52
C GLY A 278 7.48 -1.40 -9.68
N PRO A 279 6.70 -1.32 -10.77
CA PRO A 279 5.88 -0.15 -11.09
C PRO A 279 4.77 0.12 -10.07
N ARG A 280 4.62 1.40 -9.69
CA ARG A 280 3.55 1.86 -8.80
C ARG A 280 2.23 2.03 -9.53
N THR A 281 1.12 1.77 -8.85
CA THR A 281 -0.20 2.22 -9.32
C THR A 281 -0.37 3.70 -9.04
N ILE A 282 -0.61 4.49 -10.09
CA ILE A 282 -0.92 5.91 -10.01
C ILE A 282 -2.33 6.13 -10.59
N LEU A 283 -3.05 7.09 -10.03
CA LEU A 283 -4.32 7.57 -10.58
C LEU A 283 -4.17 9.04 -10.94
N SER A 284 -4.36 9.38 -12.21
CA SER A 284 -4.27 10.77 -12.67
C SER A 284 -5.58 11.25 -13.29
N GLY A 285 -5.91 12.52 -13.07
CA GLY A 285 -7.10 13.17 -13.61
C GLY A 285 -6.93 13.69 -15.04
N LEU A 286 -6.24 12.95 -15.91
CA LEU A 286 -5.76 13.44 -17.21
C LEU A 286 -6.63 13.04 -18.41
N VAL A 287 -7.71 12.26 -18.22
CA VAL A 287 -8.54 11.74 -19.32
C VAL A 287 -9.09 12.82 -20.24
N ASN A 288 -9.47 13.98 -19.68
CA ASN A 288 -10.03 15.09 -20.44
C ASN A 288 -8.98 16.02 -21.05
N PHE A 289 -7.69 15.77 -20.81
CA PHE A 289 -6.61 16.68 -21.18
C PHE A 289 -5.58 16.04 -22.11
N VAL A 290 -5.19 14.78 -21.85
CA VAL A 290 -4.17 14.09 -22.63
C VAL A 290 -4.74 12.75 -23.11
N PRO A 291 -4.74 12.49 -24.42
CA PRO A 291 -5.21 11.21 -24.95
C PRO A 291 -4.28 10.06 -24.56
N ILE A 292 -4.86 8.87 -24.40
CA ILE A 292 -4.17 7.70 -23.83
C ILE A 292 -2.94 7.27 -24.66
N GLU A 293 -2.98 7.47 -25.97
CA GLU A 293 -1.90 7.16 -26.90
C GLU A 293 -0.66 8.03 -26.67
N LYS A 294 -0.85 9.25 -26.15
CA LYS A 294 0.24 10.15 -25.77
C LYS A 294 0.77 9.89 -24.35
N MET A 295 0.10 9.05 -23.58
CA MET A 295 0.49 8.73 -22.20
C MET A 295 1.24 7.39 -22.10
N GLN A 296 0.88 6.40 -22.92
CA GLN A 296 1.57 5.11 -22.93
C GLN A 296 3.06 5.28 -23.25
N ASN A 297 3.94 4.66 -22.44
CA ASN A 297 5.40 4.76 -22.55
C ASN A 297 5.98 6.18 -22.34
N ARG A 298 5.17 7.15 -21.91
CA ARG A 298 5.63 8.52 -21.63
C ARG A 298 6.51 8.55 -20.38
N MET A 299 7.58 9.34 -20.47
CA MET A 299 8.40 9.71 -19.32
C MET A 299 7.72 10.86 -18.56
N VAL A 300 7.61 10.72 -17.25
CA VAL A 300 6.86 11.61 -16.37
C VAL A 300 7.64 11.90 -15.10
N ILE A 301 7.18 12.86 -14.31
CA ILE A 301 7.73 13.13 -12.98
C ILE A 301 6.68 12.77 -11.94
N GLY A 302 7.08 12.01 -10.92
CA GLY A 302 6.20 11.58 -9.84
C GLY A 302 6.60 12.17 -8.50
N VAL A 303 5.61 12.43 -7.67
CA VAL A 303 5.77 12.68 -6.24
C VAL A 303 5.66 11.35 -5.50
N CYS A 304 6.78 10.83 -5.01
CA CYS A 304 6.93 9.43 -4.58
C CYS A 304 6.82 9.20 -3.07
N ASN A 305 6.83 10.25 -2.24
CA ASN A 305 6.75 10.13 -0.78
C ASN A 305 5.44 10.64 -0.17
N LEU A 306 4.38 10.79 -0.98
CA LEU A 306 3.03 11.04 -0.47
C LEU A 306 2.45 9.78 0.18
N LYS A 307 1.61 9.96 1.20
CA LYS A 307 0.83 8.85 1.74
C LYS A 307 -0.15 8.34 0.66
N PRO A 308 -0.28 7.02 0.45
CA PRO A 308 -1.20 6.48 -0.55
C PRO A 308 -2.63 7.00 -0.36
N ALA A 309 -3.27 7.38 -1.47
CA ALA A 309 -4.61 7.93 -1.49
C ALA A 309 -5.56 6.99 -2.22
N SER A 310 -6.70 6.66 -1.62
CA SER A 310 -7.75 5.89 -2.28
C SER A 310 -8.66 6.82 -3.07
N MET A 311 -8.80 6.59 -4.37
CA MET A 311 -9.76 7.29 -5.23
C MET A 311 -10.62 6.22 -5.90
N ARG A 312 -11.94 6.29 -5.67
CA ARG A 312 -12.92 5.39 -6.31
C ARG A 312 -12.59 3.90 -6.17
N GLY A 313 -12.11 3.49 -4.98
CA GLY A 313 -11.82 2.09 -4.65
C GLY A 313 -10.39 1.63 -4.94
N ILE A 314 -9.62 2.37 -5.76
CA ILE A 314 -8.23 2.05 -6.09
C ILE A 314 -7.27 2.95 -5.32
N LYS A 315 -6.16 2.38 -4.80
CA LYS A 315 -5.09 3.15 -4.13
C LYS A 315 -4.08 3.67 -5.17
N SER A 316 -3.86 4.98 -5.18
CA SER A 316 -2.74 5.64 -5.85
C SER A 316 -1.56 5.76 -4.89
N TYR A 317 -0.38 5.35 -5.33
CA TYR A 317 0.88 5.33 -4.56
C TYR A 317 1.81 6.48 -4.94
N GLY A 318 1.23 7.60 -5.35
CA GLY A 318 1.94 8.81 -5.74
C GLY A 318 1.04 9.72 -6.54
N MET A 319 1.66 10.72 -7.16
CA MET A 319 0.99 11.70 -8.00
C MET A 319 1.92 12.08 -9.15
N LEU A 320 1.39 12.24 -10.36
CA LEU A 320 2.15 12.78 -11.49
C LEU A 320 2.19 14.30 -11.39
N LEU A 321 3.37 14.88 -11.49
CA LEU A 321 3.54 16.34 -11.54
C LEU A 321 3.14 16.84 -12.93
N CYS A 322 2.12 17.69 -12.97
CA CYS A 322 1.56 18.23 -14.21
C CYS A 322 1.65 19.75 -14.21
N ALA A 323 1.86 20.34 -15.40
CA ALA A 323 1.69 21.75 -15.63
C ALA A 323 0.23 22.05 -16.00
N THR A 324 -0.38 22.97 -15.27
CA THR A 324 -1.69 23.55 -15.61
C THR A 324 -1.48 24.95 -16.18
N HIS A 325 -2.06 25.23 -17.34
CA HIS A 325 -1.94 26.51 -18.01
C HIS A 325 -2.32 27.69 -17.09
N LYS A 326 -1.72 28.87 -17.30
CA LYS A 326 -1.95 30.06 -16.48
C LYS A 326 -3.41 30.54 -16.44
N ASP A 327 -4.16 30.22 -17.50
CA ASP A 327 -5.59 30.52 -17.62
C ASP A 327 -6.48 29.43 -16.99
N GLY A 328 -5.88 28.49 -16.26
CA GLY A 328 -6.56 27.37 -15.62
C GLY A 328 -6.69 26.14 -16.52
N LYS A 329 -7.53 25.19 -16.09
CA LYS A 329 -7.68 23.88 -16.74
C LYS A 329 -8.21 23.97 -18.17
N ASP A 330 -8.99 25.00 -18.50
CA ASP A 330 -9.50 25.23 -19.84
C ASP A 330 -8.38 25.56 -20.85
N GLY A 331 -7.25 26.08 -20.36
CA GLY A 331 -6.03 26.28 -21.17
C GLY A 331 -5.19 25.01 -21.34
N GLY A 332 -5.52 23.92 -20.65
CA GLY A 332 -4.84 22.63 -20.74
C GLY A 332 -4.09 22.22 -19.47
N VAL A 333 -3.93 20.91 -19.32
CA VAL A 333 -3.15 20.26 -18.25
C VAL A 333 -2.31 19.15 -18.88
N GLU A 334 -1.03 19.08 -18.57
CA GLU A 334 -0.14 18.05 -19.12
C GLU A 334 0.95 17.62 -18.12
N PRO A 335 1.44 16.37 -18.18
CA PRO A 335 2.63 15.96 -17.44
C PRO A 335 3.85 16.76 -17.86
N VAL A 336 4.67 17.19 -16.89
CA VAL A 336 5.96 17.84 -17.19
C VAL A 336 6.94 16.82 -17.80
N TYR A 337 7.87 17.32 -18.60
CA TYR A 337 8.85 16.52 -19.32
C TYR A 337 10.18 16.46 -18.56
N PRO A 338 10.72 15.27 -18.27
CA PRO A 338 12.10 15.14 -17.85
C PRO A 338 13.06 15.48 -19.01
N PRO A 339 14.32 15.85 -18.71
CA PRO A 339 15.33 16.09 -19.74
C PRO A 339 15.62 14.82 -20.55
N GLU A 340 16.15 15.02 -21.76
CA GLU A 340 16.51 13.92 -22.65
C GLU A 340 17.55 12.98 -22.00
N GLY A 341 17.38 11.67 -22.20
CA GLY A 341 18.25 10.65 -21.61
C GLY A 341 17.94 10.30 -20.15
N SER A 342 16.92 10.91 -19.54
CA SER A 342 16.44 10.51 -18.21
C SER A 342 15.99 9.05 -18.16
N GLN A 343 16.16 8.44 -16.99
CA GLN A 343 15.81 7.05 -16.71
C GLN A 343 14.85 6.97 -15.52
N PRO A 344 13.98 5.95 -15.45
CA PRO A 344 13.19 5.68 -14.26
C PRO A 344 14.04 5.67 -12.99
N GLY A 345 13.64 6.45 -11.99
CA GLY A 345 14.32 6.58 -10.71
C GLY A 345 15.33 7.72 -10.61
N ASP A 346 15.64 8.43 -11.70
CA ASP A 346 16.47 9.64 -11.62
C ASP A 346 15.85 10.62 -10.61
N LYS A 347 16.65 11.10 -9.64
CA LYS A 347 16.21 12.08 -8.65
C LYS A 347 16.01 13.44 -9.31
N VAL A 348 14.92 14.11 -8.94
CA VAL A 348 14.64 15.51 -9.32
C VAL A 348 14.78 16.37 -8.07
N TRP A 349 15.47 17.50 -8.18
CA TRP A 349 15.62 18.47 -7.10
C TRP A 349 15.42 19.90 -7.60
N VAL A 350 15.19 20.80 -6.66
CA VAL A 350 15.15 22.25 -6.90
C VAL A 350 16.56 22.81 -6.75
N GLU A 351 16.99 23.69 -7.65
CA GLU A 351 18.29 24.37 -7.56
C GLU A 351 18.52 25.03 -6.20
N GLY A 352 19.67 24.76 -5.59
CA GLY A 352 20.04 25.19 -4.23
C GLY A 352 19.61 24.23 -3.11
N PHE A 353 18.91 23.14 -3.44
CA PHE A 353 18.56 22.07 -2.52
C PHE A 353 19.28 20.74 -2.85
N GLU A 354 20.37 20.80 -3.61
CA GLU A 354 21.16 19.63 -4.02
C GLU A 354 21.66 18.83 -2.81
N GLY A 355 21.68 17.50 -2.95
CA GLY A 355 22.24 16.59 -1.95
C GLY A 355 21.44 16.49 -0.65
N ARG A 356 20.29 17.17 -0.54
CA ARG A 356 19.36 16.98 0.56
C ARG A 356 18.49 15.76 0.29
N GLU A 357 18.30 14.92 1.30
CA GLU A 357 17.44 13.74 1.19
C GLU A 357 15.99 14.08 1.56
N PRO A 358 15.01 13.56 0.78
CA PRO A 358 13.59 13.77 1.07
C PRO A 358 13.14 13.00 2.31
N GLU A 359 11.98 13.38 2.86
CA GLU A 359 11.35 12.58 3.92
C GLU A 359 10.92 11.22 3.35
N ALA A 360 11.08 10.14 4.13
CA ALA A 360 10.66 8.81 3.67
C ALA A 360 9.16 8.76 3.33
N VAL A 361 8.32 9.42 4.12
CA VAL A 361 6.87 9.63 3.86
C VAL A 361 6.47 10.99 4.42
N LEU A 362 5.86 11.85 3.59
CA LEU A 362 5.35 13.15 4.00
C LEU A 362 4.19 12.99 4.99
N ASN A 363 4.24 13.74 6.09
CA ASN A 363 3.15 13.79 7.07
C ASN A 363 2.02 14.72 6.57
N PRO A 364 0.81 14.20 6.28
CA PRO A 364 -0.29 15.02 5.77
C PRO A 364 -0.74 16.14 6.72
N LYS A 365 -0.47 16.01 8.03
CA LYS A 365 -0.80 17.06 9.02
C LYS A 365 0.13 18.28 8.91
N LYS A 366 1.34 18.09 8.39
CA LYS A 366 2.30 19.18 8.19
C LYS A 366 2.04 19.96 6.90
N LYS A 367 1.21 19.43 5.98
CA LYS A 367 0.85 20.05 4.70
C LYS A 367 2.06 20.57 3.91
N ILE A 368 3.14 19.78 3.89
CA ILE A 368 4.43 20.22 3.33
C ILE A 368 4.27 20.55 1.85
N PHE A 369 3.75 19.58 1.07
CA PHE A 369 3.55 19.75 -0.37
C PHE A 369 2.61 20.92 -0.67
N GLU A 370 1.47 21.02 0.04
CA GLU A 370 0.49 22.09 -0.17
C GLU A 370 1.02 23.48 0.18
N THR A 371 2.01 23.56 1.07
CA THR A 371 2.66 24.84 1.42
C THR A 371 3.65 25.29 0.35
N ILE A 372 4.39 24.35 -0.25
CA ILE A 372 5.40 24.68 -1.27
C ILE A 372 4.82 24.74 -2.69
N GLN A 373 3.70 24.06 -2.95
CA GLN A 373 3.10 23.88 -4.27
C GLN A 373 2.79 25.20 -4.98
N PRO A 374 2.29 26.26 -4.32
CA PRO A 374 2.09 27.56 -4.95
C PRO A 374 3.36 28.19 -5.53
N GLY A 375 4.55 27.76 -5.07
CA GLY A 375 5.82 28.20 -5.62
C GLY A 375 6.23 27.50 -6.92
N TYR A 376 5.65 26.33 -7.25
CA TYR A 376 6.00 25.62 -8.48
C TYR A 376 5.36 26.27 -9.71
N THR A 377 6.20 26.60 -10.69
CA THR A 377 5.79 27.27 -11.92
C THR A 377 6.66 26.90 -13.13
N THR A 378 6.42 27.51 -14.28
CA THR A 378 7.27 27.41 -15.47
C THR A 378 7.76 28.79 -15.91
N THR A 379 9.03 28.91 -16.30
CA THR A 379 9.65 30.16 -16.77
C THR A 379 9.18 30.55 -18.18
N GLU A 380 9.66 31.70 -18.69
CA GLU A 380 9.45 32.13 -20.08
C GLU A 380 10.04 31.13 -21.10
N ASP A 381 11.14 30.47 -20.73
CA ASP A 381 11.79 29.41 -21.51
C ASP A 381 11.11 28.04 -21.35
N LYS A 382 9.92 28.00 -20.73
CA LYS A 382 9.15 26.79 -20.43
C LYS A 382 9.86 25.77 -19.55
N GLN A 383 10.80 26.23 -18.74
CA GLN A 383 11.51 25.40 -17.77
C GLN A 383 10.73 25.33 -16.47
N CYS A 384 10.58 24.14 -15.89
CA CYS A 384 9.95 23.97 -14.58
C CYS A 384 10.84 24.59 -13.50
N ALA A 385 10.24 25.38 -12.62
CA ALA A 385 10.92 26.09 -11.55
C ALA A 385 10.09 26.09 -10.27
N TRP A 386 10.74 26.39 -9.15
CA TRP A 386 10.13 26.73 -7.88
C TRP A 386 10.58 28.12 -7.44
N VAL A 387 9.64 28.98 -7.08
CA VAL A 387 9.91 30.33 -6.60
C VAL A 387 9.83 30.34 -5.08
N GLY A 388 10.97 30.56 -4.44
CA GLY A 388 11.08 30.67 -2.99
C GLY A 388 12.52 30.85 -2.53
N ALA A 389 12.67 31.17 -1.24
CA ALA A 389 13.95 31.43 -0.62
C ALA A 389 14.68 30.15 -0.24
N LEU A 390 16.02 30.20 -0.21
CA LEU A 390 16.80 29.16 0.44
C LEU A 390 16.70 29.25 1.97
N PRO A 391 16.88 28.12 2.69
CA PRO A 391 16.87 28.12 4.15
C PRO A 391 17.93 29.02 4.80
N ASP A 392 19.04 29.26 4.09
CA ASP A 392 20.19 30.06 4.51
C ASP A 392 20.22 31.47 3.88
N ALA A 393 19.12 31.90 3.25
CA ALA A 393 19.02 33.23 2.68
C ALA A 393 19.09 34.32 3.77
N VAL A 394 20.01 35.27 3.59
CA VAL A 394 20.20 36.41 4.50
C VAL A 394 18.95 37.32 4.52
N ASP A 395 18.31 37.47 3.36
CA ASP A 395 17.01 38.14 3.21
C ASP A 395 16.07 37.22 2.39
N PRO A 396 15.17 36.49 3.06
CA PRO A 396 14.26 35.56 2.40
C PRO A 396 13.29 36.22 1.42
N GLU A 397 12.93 37.49 1.58
CA GLU A 397 12.03 38.16 0.65
C GLU A 397 12.75 38.56 -0.64
N ALA A 398 13.99 39.02 -0.52
CA ALA A 398 14.84 39.35 -1.67
C ALA A 398 15.32 38.11 -2.45
N ASP A 399 15.40 36.94 -1.81
CA ASP A 399 15.90 35.69 -2.42
C ASP A 399 14.81 34.85 -3.13
N LYS A 400 13.56 35.35 -3.23
CA LYS A 400 12.46 34.71 -3.97
C LYS A 400 12.64 34.79 -5.49
N LYS A 401 13.66 34.13 -5.99
CA LYS A 401 13.92 33.95 -7.44
C LYS A 401 13.46 32.57 -7.92
N PRO A 402 13.17 32.40 -9.22
CA PRO A 402 12.95 31.09 -9.81
C PRO A 402 14.19 30.20 -9.66
N ARG A 403 13.97 28.97 -9.19
CA ARG A 403 14.98 27.92 -9.04
C ARG A 403 14.56 26.72 -9.86
N LEU A 404 15.37 26.30 -10.82
CA LEU A 404 14.95 25.29 -11.78
C LEU A 404 14.80 23.92 -11.11
N LEU A 405 13.84 23.12 -11.60
CA LEU A 405 13.73 21.71 -11.25
C LEU A 405 14.63 20.92 -12.20
N ARG A 406 15.54 20.12 -11.64
CA ARG A 406 16.63 19.49 -12.40
C ARG A 406 16.84 18.04 -12.01
N THR A 407 17.39 17.29 -12.96
CA THR A 407 18.09 16.02 -12.72
C THR A 407 19.57 16.23 -13.03
N GLU A 408 20.39 15.19 -12.86
CA GLU A 408 21.79 15.20 -13.30
C GLU A 408 21.95 15.47 -14.81
N LYS A 409 20.90 15.19 -15.59
CA LYS A 409 20.93 15.24 -17.06
C LYS A 409 20.39 16.55 -17.64
N GLY A 410 19.77 17.40 -16.82
CA GLY A 410 19.23 18.67 -17.30
C GLY A 410 18.03 19.18 -16.52
N VAL A 411 17.32 20.12 -17.12
CA VAL A 411 16.19 20.84 -16.55
C VAL A 411 14.88 20.23 -17.05
N LEU A 412 13.87 20.15 -16.17
CA LEU A 412 12.52 19.73 -16.54
C LEU A 412 11.82 20.83 -17.36
N THR A 413 10.96 20.45 -18.29
CA THR A 413 10.25 21.39 -19.18
C THR A 413 8.74 21.11 -19.26
N SER A 414 7.98 22.06 -19.80
CA SER A 414 6.56 21.93 -20.16
C SER A 414 6.32 22.63 -21.50
N ASP A 415 5.15 22.48 -22.11
CA ASP A 415 4.72 23.27 -23.25
C ASP A 415 4.15 24.65 -22.86
N PHE A 416 3.87 24.87 -21.57
CA PHE A 416 3.26 26.09 -21.04
C PHE A 416 4.27 27.05 -20.41
N VAL A 417 3.96 28.35 -20.50
CA VAL A 417 4.70 29.45 -19.84
C VAL A 417 3.85 29.99 -18.69
N GLY A 418 4.47 30.24 -17.53
CA GLY A 418 3.77 30.68 -16.33
C GLY A 418 2.71 29.70 -15.80
N ALA A 419 2.80 28.42 -16.14
CA ALA A 419 1.93 27.39 -15.61
C ALA A 419 2.11 27.21 -14.10
N SER A 420 1.09 26.70 -13.42
CA SER A 420 1.23 26.16 -12.06
C SER A 420 1.55 24.67 -12.16
N LEU A 421 2.49 24.17 -11.36
CA LEU A 421 2.74 22.73 -11.28
C LEU A 421 2.00 22.11 -10.09
N SER A 422 1.31 21.02 -10.34
CA SER A 422 0.47 20.32 -9.35
C SER A 422 0.52 18.82 -9.51
#